data_AF-A0A9D9DIQ7-F1
#
_entry.id   AF-A0A9D9DIQ7-F1
#
_cell.length_a   1.000
_cell.length_b   1.000
_cell.length_c   1.000
_cell.angle_alpha   90.00
_cell.angle_beta   90.00
_cell.angle_gamma   90.00
#
_symmetry.space_group_name_H-M   'P 1'
#
loop_
_entity.id
_entity.type
_entity.pdbx_description
1 polymer ?
#
loop_
_entity_poly.entity_id
_entity_poly.type
_entity_poly.pdbx_seq_one_letter_code
_entity_poly.pdbx_strand_id
1 'polypeptide(L)'
;MEVIDRIIVSLIYFNAHVRDTLEYTLERETYDVKAYEQRKRVLSNELKVESPLKVFLSRQGENGEKTIQEINQFVDDFYSDSSTVIRNASDGLRVDHAQNLKIIESTIKLHENINSIIRLHVNYAAQHNIKHEVVDKLAIEDERFYRAVALLTLSREMFRQFQEYNKVRRESKGEKTPQSNFIENDLRTLNSLFFTVKNNATCKDSVYTSACDDLLFAIEMMNGRRDLPSGKNFGDVFNDTSRAIADFIRDSEGKWREYYTPAVNELIADSKAQQEARANATNTQNPENK
;
A
#
# COMPACT_ATOMS: atom_id res chain seq x y z
N MET A 1 18.76 -5.06 -17.86
CA MET A 1 17.86 -5.82 -16.98
C MET A 1 17.47 -7.19 -17.55
N GLU A 2 17.62 -8.27 -16.79
CA GLU A 2 17.13 -9.61 -17.16
C GLU A 2 15.58 -9.67 -17.20
N VAL A 3 15.00 -10.72 -17.80
CA VAL A 3 13.53 -10.83 -17.90
C VAL A 3 12.86 -10.90 -16.53
N ILE A 4 13.38 -11.71 -15.60
CA ILE A 4 12.79 -11.90 -14.27
C ILE A 4 12.83 -10.62 -13.43
N ASP A 5 13.92 -9.85 -13.54
CA ASP A 5 14.07 -8.57 -12.86
C ASP A 5 13.03 -7.56 -13.33
N ARG A 6 12.80 -7.49 -14.65
CA ARG A 6 11.77 -6.61 -15.23
C ARG A 6 10.39 -6.94 -14.67
N ILE A 7 10.09 -8.23 -14.51
CA ILE A 7 8.83 -8.67 -13.92
C ILE A 7 8.75 -8.19 -12.46
N ILE A 8 9.77 -8.44 -11.64
CA ILE A 8 9.77 -8.06 -10.22
C ILE A 8 9.67 -6.53 -10.06
N VAL A 9 10.51 -5.76 -10.77
CA VAL A 9 10.51 -4.29 -10.68
C VAL A 9 9.19 -3.70 -11.20
N SER A 10 8.61 -4.26 -12.27
CA SER A 10 7.30 -3.82 -12.78
C SER A 10 6.18 -4.07 -11.76
N LEU A 11 6.19 -5.22 -11.09
CA LEU A 11 5.20 -5.54 -10.06
C LEU A 11 5.36 -4.63 -8.83
N ILE A 12 6.60 -4.38 -8.39
CA ILE A 12 6.91 -3.43 -7.31
C ILE A 12 6.48 -2.01 -7.69
N TYR A 13 6.72 -1.59 -8.93
CA TYR A 13 6.28 -0.29 -9.43
C TYR A 13 4.75 -0.15 -9.33
N PHE A 14 4.00 -1.13 -9.82
CA PHE A 14 2.54 -1.14 -9.69
C PHE A 14 2.10 -1.11 -8.22
N ASN A 15 2.68 -1.98 -7.39
CA ASN A 15 2.28 -2.12 -5.99
C ASN A 15 2.60 -0.87 -5.15
N ALA A 16 3.66 -0.14 -5.50
CA ALA A 16 3.97 1.16 -4.91
C ALA A 16 2.82 2.17 -5.14
N HIS A 17 2.19 2.20 -6.32
CA HIS A 17 1.02 3.06 -6.56
C HIS A 17 -0.22 2.60 -5.79
N VAL A 18 -0.36 1.29 -5.55
CA VAL A 18 -1.39 0.76 -4.64
C VAL A 18 -1.12 1.27 -3.23
N ARG A 19 0.07 1.03 -2.66
CA ARG A 19 0.49 1.51 -1.33
C ARG A 19 0.25 2.99 -1.16
N ASP A 20 0.69 3.80 -2.12
CA ASP A 20 0.63 5.26 -2.04
C ASP A 20 -0.82 5.81 -2.00
N THR A 21 -1.83 4.98 -2.31
CA THR A 21 -3.23 5.33 -2.07
C THR A 21 -3.52 5.54 -0.58
N LEU A 22 -2.75 4.91 0.32
CA LEU A 22 -2.80 5.16 1.77
C LEU A 22 -2.49 6.62 2.14
N GLU A 23 -1.74 7.37 1.31
CA GLU A 23 -1.44 8.78 1.58
C GLU A 23 -2.70 9.65 1.69
N TYR A 24 -3.78 9.28 0.99
CA TYR A 24 -5.05 10.01 1.03
C TYR A 24 -5.77 9.87 2.38
N THR A 25 -5.38 8.91 3.22
CA THR A 25 -5.91 8.80 4.59
C THR A 25 -5.29 9.82 5.55
N LEU A 26 -4.18 10.46 5.14
CA LEU A 26 -3.53 11.51 5.91
C LEU A 26 -4.21 12.84 5.58
N GLU A 27 -4.80 13.49 6.58
CA GLU A 27 -5.38 14.82 6.43
C GLU A 27 -4.31 15.84 5.99
N ARG A 28 -4.59 16.56 4.91
CA ARG A 28 -3.75 17.62 4.36
C ARG A 28 -4.61 18.78 3.89
N GLU A 29 -4.04 19.99 3.92
CA GLU A 29 -4.70 21.17 3.35
C GLU A 29 -4.91 21.03 1.84
N THR A 30 -3.93 20.43 1.15
CA THR A 30 -3.97 20.17 -0.28
C THR A 30 -3.33 18.82 -0.61
N TYR A 31 -3.81 18.21 -1.69
CA TYR A 31 -3.26 16.98 -2.27
C TYR A 31 -2.70 17.25 -3.67
N ASP A 32 -1.66 16.51 -4.04
CA ASP A 32 -1.03 16.63 -5.35
C ASP A 32 -1.89 15.95 -6.44
N VAL A 33 -2.58 16.76 -7.22
CA VAL A 33 -3.40 16.31 -8.35
C VAL A 33 -2.56 15.58 -9.41
N LYS A 34 -1.30 15.97 -9.64
CA LYS A 34 -0.45 15.30 -10.62
C LYS A 34 -0.07 13.90 -10.15
N ALA A 35 0.23 13.75 -8.86
CA ALA A 35 0.48 12.44 -8.26
C ALA A 35 -0.76 11.54 -8.34
N TYR A 36 -1.95 12.09 -8.07
CA TYR A 36 -3.22 11.37 -8.23
C TYR A 36 -3.45 10.88 -9.66
N GLU A 37 -3.33 11.76 -10.65
CA GLU A 37 -3.53 11.40 -12.07
C GLU A 37 -2.46 10.41 -12.56
N GLN A 38 -1.23 10.52 -12.06
CA GLN A 38 -0.18 9.55 -12.36
C GLN A 38 -0.54 8.15 -11.80
N ARG A 39 -0.98 8.06 -10.54
CA ARG A 39 -1.41 6.81 -9.90
C ARG A 39 -2.60 6.21 -10.66
N LYS A 40 -3.63 7.01 -10.95
CA LYS A 40 -4.78 6.64 -11.78
C LYS A 40 -4.33 6.01 -13.09
N ARG A 41 -3.42 6.66 -13.81
CA ARG A 41 -2.91 6.19 -15.10
C ARG A 41 -2.18 4.85 -14.98
N VAL A 42 -1.29 4.70 -14.00
CA VAL A 42 -0.53 3.46 -13.82
C VAL A 42 -1.47 2.30 -13.50
N LEU A 43 -2.33 2.47 -12.48
CA LEU A 43 -3.24 1.43 -12.05
C LEU A 43 -4.26 1.04 -13.12
N SER A 44 -4.81 2.02 -13.83
CA SER A 44 -5.81 1.79 -14.89
C SER A 44 -5.23 1.13 -16.14
N ASN A 45 -3.94 1.32 -16.43
CA ASN A 45 -3.32 0.85 -17.67
C ASN A 45 -2.65 -0.51 -17.53
N GLU A 46 -2.29 -0.91 -16.31
CA GLU A 46 -1.59 -2.17 -16.05
C GLU A 46 -2.32 -3.37 -16.66
N LEU A 47 -3.65 -3.43 -16.55
CA LEU A 47 -4.46 -4.52 -17.10
C LEU A 47 -4.86 -4.32 -18.57
N LYS A 48 -4.62 -3.15 -19.15
CA LYS A 48 -4.96 -2.84 -20.55
C LYS A 48 -3.88 -3.29 -21.52
N VAL A 49 -2.61 -3.19 -21.12
CA VAL A 49 -1.45 -3.63 -21.91
C VAL A 49 -1.06 -5.06 -21.54
N GLU A 50 -0.22 -5.71 -22.36
CA GLU A 50 0.38 -7.01 -22.01
C GLU A 50 1.49 -6.82 -20.96
N SER A 51 1.09 -6.44 -19.74
CA SER A 51 2.02 -6.23 -18.62
C SER A 51 2.40 -7.55 -17.94
N PRO A 52 3.52 -7.60 -17.20
CA PRO A 52 3.87 -8.76 -16.39
C PRO A 52 2.74 -9.21 -15.45
N LEU A 53 2.05 -8.27 -14.80
CA LEU A 53 0.93 -8.58 -13.91
C LEU A 53 -0.22 -9.21 -14.69
N LYS A 54 -0.64 -8.62 -15.80
CA LYS A 54 -1.74 -9.16 -16.62
C LYS A 54 -1.43 -10.56 -17.14
N VAL A 55 -0.21 -10.77 -17.65
CA VAL A 55 0.24 -12.08 -18.15
C VAL A 55 0.22 -13.10 -17.03
N PHE A 56 0.72 -12.76 -15.84
CA PHE A 56 0.67 -13.64 -14.69
C PHE A 56 -0.78 -14.01 -14.33
N LEU A 57 -1.66 -13.02 -14.15
CA LEU A 57 -3.05 -13.22 -13.74
C LEU A 57 -3.84 -14.05 -14.77
N SER A 58 -3.62 -13.84 -16.07
CA SER A 58 -4.28 -14.61 -17.13
C SER A 58 -4.00 -16.12 -17.07
N ARG A 59 -2.91 -16.53 -16.41
CA ARG A 59 -2.50 -17.94 -16.26
C ARG A 59 -2.97 -18.58 -14.94
N GLN A 60 -3.62 -17.82 -14.05
CA GLN A 60 -4.05 -18.30 -12.73
C GLN A 60 -5.52 -18.76 -12.67
N GLY A 61 -6.23 -18.81 -13.81
CA GLY A 61 -7.64 -19.21 -13.87
C GLY A 61 -8.54 -18.31 -13.00
N GLU A 62 -9.45 -18.93 -12.24
CA GLU A 62 -10.43 -18.20 -11.41
C GLU A 62 -9.80 -17.24 -10.39
N ASN A 63 -8.65 -17.60 -9.81
CA ASN A 63 -7.94 -16.72 -8.87
C ASN A 63 -7.38 -15.48 -9.58
N GLY A 64 -6.94 -15.64 -10.83
CA GLY A 64 -6.49 -14.52 -11.66
C GLY A 64 -7.63 -13.56 -11.99
N GLU A 65 -8.79 -14.10 -12.36
CA GLU A 65 -10.00 -13.31 -12.63
C GLU A 65 -10.47 -12.52 -11.40
N LYS A 66 -10.44 -13.13 -10.21
CA LYS A 66 -10.76 -12.45 -8.95
C LYS A 66 -9.83 -11.27 -8.69
N THR A 67 -8.52 -11.46 -8.81
CA THR A 67 -7.55 -10.36 -8.61
C THR A 67 -7.73 -9.26 -9.67
N ILE A 68 -8.05 -9.59 -10.92
CA ILE A 68 -8.39 -8.60 -11.96
C ILE A 68 -9.61 -7.78 -11.55
N GLN A 69 -10.66 -8.42 -11.04
CA GLN A 69 -11.86 -7.75 -10.54
C GLN A 69 -11.54 -6.85 -9.34
N GLU A 70 -10.72 -7.32 -8.39
CA GLU A 70 -10.26 -6.52 -7.25
C GLU A 70 -9.49 -5.27 -7.69
N ILE A 71 -8.60 -5.38 -8.67
CA ILE A 71 -7.86 -4.23 -9.23
C ILE A 71 -8.81 -3.24 -9.90
N ASN A 72 -9.73 -3.71 -10.74
CA ASN A 72 -10.69 -2.83 -11.42
C ASN A 72 -11.60 -2.12 -10.40
N GLN A 73 -12.11 -2.85 -9.42
CA GLN A 73 -12.92 -2.28 -8.34
C GLN A 73 -12.13 -1.25 -7.53
N PHE A 74 -10.86 -1.51 -7.24
CA PHE A 74 -9.98 -0.55 -6.56
C PHE A 74 -9.81 0.74 -7.38
N VAL A 75 -9.59 0.64 -8.69
CA VAL A 75 -9.54 1.80 -9.59
C VAL A 75 -10.88 2.52 -9.62
N ASP A 76 -11.99 1.80 -9.70
CA ASP A 76 -13.33 2.39 -9.73
C ASP A 76 -13.65 3.14 -8.43
N ASP A 77 -13.29 2.57 -7.29
CA ASP A 77 -13.57 3.14 -5.97
C ASP A 77 -12.78 4.41 -5.68
N PHE A 78 -11.55 4.53 -6.16
CA PHE A 78 -10.63 5.60 -5.74
C PHE A 78 -10.15 6.51 -6.87
N TYR A 79 -10.23 6.06 -8.12
CA TYR A 79 -9.65 6.74 -9.27
C TYR A 79 -10.64 6.98 -10.43
N SER A 80 -11.87 6.49 -10.34
CA SER A 80 -12.91 6.83 -11.33
C SER A 80 -13.43 8.26 -11.16
N ASP A 81 -13.96 8.81 -12.24
CA ASP A 81 -14.61 10.13 -12.21
C ASP A 81 -15.91 10.12 -11.38
N SER A 82 -16.45 8.93 -11.11
CA SER A 82 -17.61 8.68 -10.24
C SER A 82 -17.26 8.39 -8.78
N SER A 83 -15.96 8.35 -8.41
CA SER A 83 -15.57 8.06 -7.04
C SER A 83 -16.14 9.11 -6.08
N THR A 84 -16.74 8.63 -5.00
CA THR A 84 -17.18 9.48 -3.87
C THR A 84 -16.12 9.59 -2.79
N VAL A 85 -15.03 8.81 -2.89
CA VAL A 85 -13.98 8.73 -1.86
C VAL A 85 -12.88 9.74 -2.13
N ILE A 86 -12.33 9.74 -3.35
CA ILE A 86 -11.28 10.65 -3.79
C ILE A 86 -11.70 11.22 -5.15
N ARG A 87 -11.92 12.53 -5.20
CA ARG A 87 -12.49 13.18 -6.40
C ARG A 87 -11.79 14.48 -6.75
N ASN A 88 -11.65 14.72 -8.04
CA ASN A 88 -11.30 16.04 -8.56
C ASN A 88 -12.46 17.02 -8.30
N ALA A 89 -12.12 18.18 -7.76
CA ALA A 89 -13.01 19.32 -7.55
C ALA A 89 -12.40 20.57 -8.21
N SER A 90 -13.15 21.66 -8.27
CA SER A 90 -12.71 22.92 -8.88
C SER A 90 -11.49 23.53 -8.19
N ASP A 91 -11.28 23.22 -6.92
CA ASP A 91 -10.22 23.73 -6.04
C ASP A 91 -9.08 22.73 -5.79
N GLY A 92 -9.09 21.58 -6.46
CA GLY A 92 -8.09 20.53 -6.31
C GLY A 92 -8.72 19.17 -6.01
N LEU A 93 -7.93 18.27 -5.42
CA LEU A 93 -8.40 16.93 -5.07
C LEU A 93 -9.02 16.94 -3.66
N ARG A 94 -10.23 16.37 -3.53
CA ARG A 94 -10.93 16.22 -2.26
C ARG A 94 -10.98 14.76 -1.86
N VAL A 95 -10.74 14.50 -0.58
CA VAL A 95 -10.83 13.17 0.04
C VAL A 95 -11.93 13.18 1.10
N ASP A 96 -12.80 12.17 1.08
CA ASP A 96 -13.78 11.95 2.13
C ASP A 96 -13.17 11.10 3.25
N HIS A 97 -12.70 11.78 4.31
CA HIS A 97 -12.07 11.12 5.45
C HIS A 97 -13.01 10.27 6.31
N ALA A 98 -14.34 10.38 6.13
CA ALA A 98 -15.27 9.43 6.73
C ALA A 98 -15.11 8.02 6.12
N GLN A 99 -14.51 7.92 4.93
CA GLN A 99 -14.26 6.68 4.22
C GLN A 99 -12.79 6.23 4.29
N ASN A 100 -11.99 6.77 5.21
CA ASN A 100 -10.59 6.34 5.42
C ASN A 100 -10.47 4.82 5.60
N LEU A 101 -11.38 4.20 6.36
CA LEU A 101 -11.38 2.74 6.55
C LEU A 101 -11.50 1.98 5.22
N LYS A 102 -12.35 2.46 4.29
CA LYS A 102 -12.50 1.86 2.96
C LYS A 102 -11.20 1.90 2.16
N ILE A 103 -10.49 3.04 2.22
CA ILE A 103 -9.17 3.20 1.58
C ILE A 103 -8.18 2.20 2.17
N ILE A 104 -8.04 2.17 3.50
CA ILE A 104 -7.07 1.31 4.21
C ILE A 104 -7.35 -0.16 3.92
N GLU A 105 -8.60 -0.60 4.08
CA GLU A 105 -8.98 -1.99 3.89
C GLU A 105 -8.71 -2.47 2.46
N SER A 106 -9.15 -1.70 1.46
CA SER A 106 -8.99 -2.07 0.06
C SER A 106 -7.52 -2.05 -0.36
N THR A 107 -6.75 -1.08 0.15
CA THR A 107 -5.33 -0.92 -0.18
C THR A 107 -4.49 -2.03 0.43
N ILE A 108 -4.66 -2.34 1.72
CA ILE A 108 -3.92 -3.43 2.38
C ILE A 108 -4.22 -4.77 1.69
N LYS A 109 -5.50 -5.08 1.45
CA LYS A 109 -5.88 -6.35 0.80
C LYS A 109 -5.22 -6.51 -0.56
N LEU A 110 -5.35 -5.50 -1.43
CA LEU A 110 -4.76 -5.55 -2.76
C LEU A 110 -3.23 -5.59 -2.68
N HIS A 111 -2.62 -4.78 -1.83
CA HIS A 111 -1.17 -4.72 -1.71
C HIS A 111 -0.56 -6.05 -1.22
N GLU A 112 -1.17 -6.70 -0.22
CA GLU A 112 -0.71 -8.04 0.23
C GLU A 112 -0.84 -9.08 -0.87
N ASN A 113 -1.93 -9.03 -1.66
CA ASN A 113 -2.15 -9.95 -2.77
C ASN A 113 -1.03 -9.79 -3.82
N ILE A 114 -0.77 -8.57 -4.28
CA ILE A 114 0.32 -8.29 -5.23
C ILE A 114 1.69 -8.59 -4.63
N ASN A 115 1.93 -8.30 -3.35
CA ASN A 115 3.19 -8.63 -2.68
C ASN A 115 3.43 -10.14 -2.64
N SER A 116 2.37 -10.94 -2.52
CA SER A 116 2.50 -12.40 -2.62
C SER A 116 3.01 -12.84 -4.00
N ILE A 117 2.54 -12.20 -5.08
CA ILE A 117 3.00 -12.43 -6.46
C ILE A 117 4.47 -12.01 -6.63
N ILE A 118 4.86 -10.85 -6.10
CA ILE A 118 6.26 -10.39 -6.10
C ILE A 118 7.15 -11.46 -5.43
N ARG A 119 6.75 -11.95 -4.25
CA ARG A 119 7.50 -12.98 -3.53
C ARG A 119 7.59 -14.30 -4.29
N LEU A 120 6.56 -14.70 -5.04
CA LEU A 120 6.63 -15.87 -5.91
C LEU A 120 7.76 -15.72 -6.96
N HIS A 121 7.87 -14.55 -7.59
CA HIS A 121 8.92 -14.28 -8.57
C HIS A 121 10.32 -14.19 -7.96
N VAL A 122 10.46 -13.54 -6.79
CA VAL A 122 11.74 -13.49 -6.05
C VAL A 122 12.19 -14.89 -5.65
N ASN A 123 11.28 -15.72 -5.13
CA ASN A 123 11.58 -17.09 -4.74
C ASN A 123 11.95 -17.96 -5.96
N TYR A 124 11.27 -17.79 -7.09
CA TYR A 124 11.63 -18.45 -8.34
C TYR A 124 13.04 -18.07 -8.77
N ALA A 125 13.36 -16.77 -8.79
CA ALA A 125 14.70 -16.30 -9.13
C ALA A 125 15.77 -16.92 -8.21
N ALA A 126 15.45 -17.04 -6.93
CA ALA A 126 16.31 -17.66 -5.93
C ALA A 126 16.56 -19.15 -6.17
N GLN A 127 15.52 -19.92 -6.44
CA GLN A 127 15.59 -21.37 -6.66
C GLN A 127 16.36 -21.72 -7.94
N HIS A 128 16.33 -20.84 -8.94
CA HIS A 128 16.99 -21.04 -10.22
C HIS A 128 18.36 -20.34 -10.34
N ASN A 129 18.87 -19.74 -9.25
CA ASN A 129 20.16 -19.05 -9.20
C ASN A 129 20.32 -17.94 -10.27
N ILE A 130 19.23 -17.22 -10.55
CA ILE A 130 19.16 -16.07 -11.48
C ILE A 130 18.96 -14.75 -10.72
N LYS A 131 19.50 -14.69 -9.49
CA LYS A 131 19.34 -13.55 -8.58
C LYS A 131 20.16 -12.34 -9.03
N HIS A 132 19.58 -11.16 -8.84
CA HIS A 132 20.29 -9.89 -8.95
C HIS A 132 20.18 -9.13 -7.64
N GLU A 133 21.33 -8.83 -7.03
CA GLU A 133 21.41 -8.28 -5.69
C GLU A 133 20.58 -6.99 -5.50
N VAL A 134 20.54 -6.12 -6.52
CA VAL A 134 19.78 -4.86 -6.47
C VAL A 134 18.27 -5.12 -6.39
N VAL A 135 17.76 -6.08 -7.18
CA VAL A 135 16.33 -6.40 -7.24
C VAL A 135 15.88 -7.13 -5.98
N ASP A 136 16.71 -8.03 -5.47
CA ASP A 136 16.46 -8.72 -4.20
C ASP A 136 16.39 -7.71 -3.03
N LYS A 137 17.34 -6.77 -2.97
CA LYS A 137 17.33 -5.70 -1.97
C LYS A 137 16.12 -4.78 -2.13
N LEU A 138 15.76 -4.42 -3.37
CA LEU A 138 14.57 -3.63 -3.64
C LEU A 138 13.31 -4.30 -3.10
N ALA A 139 13.11 -5.60 -3.35
CA ALA A 139 11.94 -6.33 -2.87
C ALA A 139 11.84 -6.33 -1.34
N ILE A 140 12.98 -6.45 -0.64
CA ILE A 140 13.05 -6.39 0.82
C ILE A 140 12.68 -4.99 1.32
N GLU A 141 13.31 -3.95 0.78
CA GLU A 141 13.09 -2.57 1.24
C GLU A 141 11.72 -2.02 0.83
N ASP A 142 11.13 -2.47 -0.29
CA ASP A 142 9.76 -2.14 -0.68
C ASP A 142 8.73 -2.73 0.27
N GLU A 143 8.86 -4.01 0.62
CA GLU A 143 8.00 -4.61 1.65
C GLU A 143 8.14 -3.83 2.97
N ARG A 144 9.38 -3.52 3.38
CA ARG A 144 9.66 -2.82 4.63
C ARG A 144 9.03 -1.42 4.66
N PHE A 145 9.16 -0.67 3.57
CA PHE A 145 8.54 0.65 3.47
C PHE A 145 7.01 0.58 3.44
N TYR A 146 6.43 -0.39 2.74
CA TYR A 146 4.99 -0.65 2.83
C TYR A 146 4.54 -0.94 4.26
N ARG A 147 5.23 -1.81 5.01
CA ARG A 147 4.88 -2.09 6.42
C ARG A 147 4.86 -0.79 7.24
N ALA A 148 5.84 0.08 7.04
CA ALA A 148 5.94 1.35 7.76
C ALA A 148 4.75 2.28 7.44
N VAL A 149 4.41 2.43 6.15
CA VAL A 149 3.27 3.25 5.71
C VAL A 149 1.95 2.67 6.24
N ALA A 150 1.76 1.35 6.14
CA ALA A 150 0.56 0.69 6.64
C ALA A 150 0.38 0.86 8.16
N LEU A 151 1.45 0.71 8.94
CA LEU A 151 1.41 0.95 10.40
C LEU A 151 1.07 2.40 10.72
N LEU A 152 1.62 3.37 9.99
CA LEU A 152 1.28 4.79 10.17
C LEU A 152 -0.20 5.06 9.93
N THR A 153 -0.75 4.60 8.81
CA THR A 153 -2.15 4.89 8.49
C THR A 153 -3.12 4.13 9.37
N LEU A 154 -2.81 2.88 9.71
CA LEU A 154 -3.61 2.08 10.64
C LEU A 154 -3.62 2.69 12.05
N SER A 155 -2.45 3.02 12.61
CA SER A 155 -2.36 3.58 13.96
C SER A 155 -3.10 4.91 14.08
N ARG A 156 -2.93 5.82 13.11
CA ARG A 156 -3.63 7.10 13.09
C ARG A 156 -5.15 6.94 13.08
N GLU A 157 -5.67 6.13 12.15
CA GLU A 157 -7.10 5.91 12.02
C GLU A 157 -7.67 5.19 13.26
N MET A 158 -6.93 4.23 13.81
CA MET A 158 -7.31 3.52 15.03
C MET A 158 -7.37 4.43 16.25
N PHE A 159 -6.38 5.30 16.44
CA PHE A 159 -6.36 6.26 17.55
C PHE A 159 -7.49 7.28 17.41
N ARG A 160 -7.75 7.77 16.19
CA ARG A 160 -8.87 8.68 15.89
C ARG A 160 -10.21 8.04 16.24
N GLN A 161 -10.47 6.82 15.76
CA GLN A 161 -11.71 6.09 16.01
C GLN A 161 -11.87 5.76 17.50
N PHE A 162 -10.80 5.45 18.22
CA PHE A 162 -10.86 5.22 19.67
C PHE A 162 -11.19 6.49 20.45
N GLN A 163 -10.61 7.63 20.08
CA GLN A 163 -10.94 8.91 20.69
C GLN A 163 -12.42 9.25 20.46
N GLU A 164 -12.92 9.06 19.24
CA GLU A 164 -14.33 9.29 18.90
C GLU A 164 -15.25 8.33 19.66
N TYR A 165 -14.90 7.04 19.75
CA TYR A 165 -15.63 6.06 20.55
C TYR A 165 -15.77 6.53 22.01
N ASN A 166 -14.66 6.94 22.64
CA ASN A 166 -14.68 7.42 24.02
C ASN A 166 -15.48 8.70 24.20
N LYS A 167 -15.44 9.61 23.22
CA LYS A 167 -16.24 10.84 23.21
C LYS A 167 -17.74 10.49 23.16
N VAL A 168 -18.17 9.69 22.18
CA VAL A 168 -19.58 9.27 22.02
C VAL A 168 -20.09 8.56 23.26
N ARG A 169 -19.28 7.66 23.85
CA ARG A 169 -19.61 6.95 25.09
C ARG A 169 -19.77 7.91 26.27
N ARG A 170 -18.90 8.91 26.40
CA ARG A 170 -18.98 9.93 27.46
C ARG A 170 -20.22 10.80 27.33
N GLU A 171 -20.50 11.28 26.11
CA GLU A 171 -21.70 12.07 25.80
C GLU A 171 -22.99 11.27 26.08
N SER A 172 -22.93 9.96 25.89
CA SER A 172 -24.02 9.02 26.18
C SER A 172 -24.00 8.48 27.62
N LYS A 173 -23.23 9.08 28.54
CA LYS A 173 -23.10 8.66 29.96
C LYS A 173 -22.71 7.18 30.15
N GLY A 174 -21.97 6.61 29.21
CA GLY A 174 -21.53 5.22 29.23
C GLY A 174 -22.49 4.23 28.58
N GLU A 175 -23.62 4.68 28.04
CA GLU A 175 -24.54 3.82 27.29
C GLU A 175 -23.98 3.44 25.91
N LYS A 176 -24.32 2.25 25.42
CA LYS A 176 -24.01 1.86 24.03
C LYS A 176 -25.06 2.48 23.11
N THR A 177 -24.61 3.14 22.06
CA THR A 177 -25.46 3.75 21.03
C THR A 177 -25.20 3.10 19.67
N PRO A 178 -26.11 3.25 18.69
CA PRO A 178 -25.83 2.83 17.31
C PRO A 178 -24.51 3.40 16.77
N GLN A 179 -24.21 4.65 17.09
CA GLN A 179 -22.95 5.30 16.71
C GLN A 179 -21.73 4.66 17.38
N SER A 180 -21.77 4.39 18.69
CA SER A 180 -20.64 3.72 19.36
C SER A 180 -20.43 2.29 18.84
N ASN A 181 -21.51 1.58 18.50
CA ASN A 181 -21.44 0.24 17.92
C ASN A 181 -20.84 0.25 16.51
N PHE A 182 -21.15 1.27 15.71
CA PHE A 182 -20.54 1.46 14.39
C PHE A 182 -19.02 1.66 14.53
N ILE A 183 -18.58 2.55 15.40
CA ILE A 183 -17.15 2.81 15.65
C ILE A 183 -16.45 1.57 16.24
N GLU A 184 -17.11 0.81 17.11
CA GLU A 184 -16.59 -0.45 17.66
C GLU A 184 -16.34 -1.49 16.55
N ASN A 185 -17.20 -1.54 15.52
CA ASN A 185 -16.98 -2.39 14.34
C ASN A 185 -15.78 -1.92 13.51
N ASP A 186 -15.65 -0.61 13.27
CA ASP A 186 -14.51 -0.03 12.55
C ASP A 186 -13.18 -0.35 13.27
N LEU A 187 -13.14 -0.19 14.59
CA LEU A 187 -11.98 -0.53 15.42
C LEU A 187 -11.62 -2.02 15.31
N ARG A 188 -12.61 -2.91 15.27
CA ARG A 188 -12.39 -4.35 15.07
C ARG A 188 -11.81 -4.65 13.69
N THR A 189 -12.28 -3.98 12.65
CA THR A 189 -11.73 -4.11 11.28
C THR A 189 -10.28 -3.63 11.23
N LEU A 190 -9.99 -2.45 11.80
CA LEU A 190 -8.63 -1.91 11.87
C LEU A 190 -7.67 -2.84 12.63
N ASN A 191 -8.13 -3.41 13.74
CA ASN A 191 -7.35 -4.40 14.50
C ASN A 191 -7.07 -5.65 13.65
N SER A 192 -8.06 -6.16 12.91
CA SER A 192 -7.86 -7.29 11.99
C SER A 192 -6.84 -6.95 10.89
N LEU A 193 -6.91 -5.75 10.31
CA LEU A 193 -5.99 -5.30 9.28
C LEU A 193 -4.56 -5.15 9.82
N PHE A 194 -4.39 -4.68 11.05
CA PHE A 194 -3.08 -4.67 11.72
C PHE A 194 -2.48 -6.08 11.80
N PHE A 195 -3.27 -7.09 12.22
CA PHE A 195 -2.78 -8.46 12.24
C PHE A 195 -2.50 -9.02 10.84
N THR A 196 -3.27 -8.66 9.82
CA THR A 196 -2.95 -9.01 8.43
C THR A 196 -1.57 -8.46 8.02
N VAL A 197 -1.33 -7.16 8.26
CA VAL A 197 -0.04 -6.51 7.94
C VAL A 197 1.10 -7.15 8.74
N LYS A 198 0.90 -7.41 10.03
CA LYS A 198 1.91 -7.98 10.91
C LYS A 198 2.26 -9.43 10.55
N ASN A 199 1.25 -10.27 10.28
CA ASN A 199 1.42 -11.71 10.06
C ASN A 199 1.93 -12.04 8.66
N ASN A 200 1.67 -11.18 7.67
CA ASN A 200 2.18 -11.36 6.31
C ASN A 200 3.60 -10.79 6.10
N ALA A 201 4.17 -10.15 7.12
CA ALA A 201 5.49 -9.55 7.05
C ALA A 201 6.61 -10.58 7.05
N THR A 202 7.60 -10.39 6.17
CA THR A 202 8.85 -11.15 6.17
C THR A 202 10.01 -10.40 6.82
N CYS A 203 9.88 -9.08 7.02
CA CYS A 203 10.86 -8.28 7.76
C CYS A 203 10.85 -8.67 9.25
N LYS A 204 12.04 -8.77 9.84
CA LYS A 204 12.27 -9.19 11.24
C LYS A 204 13.28 -8.30 11.97
N ASP A 205 13.63 -7.16 11.39
CA ASP A 205 14.55 -6.23 12.02
C ASP A 205 13.90 -5.56 13.24
N SER A 206 14.74 -5.13 14.18
CA SER A 206 14.30 -4.58 15.46
C SER A 206 13.43 -3.34 15.31
N VAL A 207 13.71 -2.49 14.32
CA VAL A 207 12.96 -1.25 14.10
C VAL A 207 11.52 -1.57 13.73
N TYR A 208 11.32 -2.51 12.81
CA TYR A 208 9.98 -3.01 12.46
C TYR A 208 9.28 -3.68 13.64
N THR A 209 9.94 -4.64 14.31
CA THR A 209 9.30 -5.41 15.38
C THR A 209 8.93 -4.52 16.57
N SER A 210 9.77 -3.55 16.93
CA SER A 210 9.46 -2.58 17.98
C SER A 210 8.26 -1.69 17.63
N ALA A 211 8.14 -1.21 16.39
CA ALA A 211 6.97 -0.44 15.96
C ALA A 211 5.67 -1.28 16.02
N CYS A 212 5.74 -2.56 15.65
CA CYS A 212 4.62 -3.49 15.79
C CYS A 212 4.25 -3.75 17.26
N ASP A 213 5.25 -3.96 18.11
CA ASP A 213 5.04 -4.24 19.54
C ASP A 213 4.43 -3.04 20.24
N ASP A 214 4.89 -1.82 19.95
CA ASP A 214 4.34 -0.58 20.50
C ASP A 214 2.88 -0.37 20.08
N LEU A 215 2.54 -0.65 18.81
CA LEU A 215 1.16 -0.56 18.34
C LEU A 215 0.28 -1.65 18.96
N LEU A 216 0.78 -2.89 19.09
CA LEU A 216 0.07 -3.96 19.77
C LEU A 216 -0.19 -3.61 21.23
N PHE A 217 0.79 -3.02 21.92
CA PHE A 217 0.64 -2.55 23.30
C PHE A 217 -0.50 -1.52 23.40
N ALA A 218 -0.52 -0.53 22.49
CA ALA A 218 -1.59 0.46 22.41
C ALA A 218 -2.96 -0.20 22.20
N ILE A 219 -3.06 -1.17 21.29
CA ILE A 219 -4.28 -1.93 21.01
C ILE A 219 -4.76 -2.70 22.26
N GLU A 220 -3.86 -3.35 22.99
CA GLU A 220 -4.20 -4.09 24.20
C GLU A 220 -4.74 -3.16 25.29
N MET A 221 -4.14 -1.98 25.46
CA MET A 221 -4.62 -0.96 26.39
C MET A 221 -5.99 -0.41 25.98
N MET A 222 -6.19 -0.12 24.70
CA MET A 222 -7.47 0.34 24.15
C MET A 222 -8.60 -0.68 24.36
N ASN A 223 -8.28 -1.97 24.30
CA ASN A 223 -9.23 -3.07 24.52
C ASN A 223 -9.41 -3.42 26.01
N GLY A 224 -8.74 -2.72 26.94
CA GLY A 224 -8.79 -3.01 28.38
C GLY A 224 -8.14 -4.33 28.76
N ARG A 225 -7.29 -4.91 27.90
CA ARG A 225 -6.52 -6.13 28.18
C ARG A 225 -5.23 -5.84 28.95
N ARG A 226 -4.82 -4.58 28.98
CA ARG A 226 -3.61 -4.09 29.64
C ARG A 226 -3.89 -2.73 30.28
N ASP A 227 -3.37 -2.51 31.48
CA ASP A 227 -3.44 -1.21 32.13
C ASP A 227 -2.49 -0.21 31.46
N LEU A 228 -2.82 1.08 31.54
CA LEU A 228 -1.91 2.15 31.15
C LEU A 228 -0.66 2.12 32.04
N PRO A 229 0.54 2.43 31.50
CA PRO A 229 1.73 2.59 32.31
C PRO A 229 1.53 3.64 33.41
N SER A 230 2.14 3.42 34.56
CA SER A 230 2.01 4.33 35.71
C SER A 230 2.35 5.77 35.31
N GLY A 231 1.43 6.70 35.60
CA GLY A 231 1.58 8.13 35.30
C GLY A 231 1.33 8.53 33.84
N LYS A 232 1.01 7.60 32.93
CA LYS A 232 0.71 7.90 31.52
C LYS A 232 -0.79 7.90 31.23
N ASN A 233 -1.19 8.73 30.26
CA ASN A 233 -2.52 8.68 29.65
C ASN A 233 -2.45 8.11 28.22
N PHE A 234 -3.60 7.88 27.58
CA PHE A 234 -3.65 7.37 26.19
C PHE A 234 -2.96 8.29 25.19
N GLY A 235 -3.00 9.62 25.38
CA GLY A 235 -2.27 10.56 24.53
C GLY A 235 -0.76 10.34 24.59
N ASP A 236 -0.20 10.08 25.77
CA ASP A 236 1.23 9.74 25.92
C ASP A 236 1.57 8.44 25.19
N VAL A 237 0.74 7.41 25.36
CA VAL A 237 0.89 6.12 24.67
C VAL A 237 0.84 6.30 23.16
N PHE A 238 -0.16 7.01 22.63
CA PHE A 238 -0.30 7.24 21.18
C PHE A 238 0.86 8.04 20.60
N ASN A 239 1.37 9.02 21.35
CA ASN A 239 2.54 9.80 20.95
C ASN A 239 3.80 8.93 20.89
N ASP A 240 4.04 8.10 21.90
CA ASP A 240 5.20 7.20 21.94
C ASP A 240 5.13 6.17 20.80
N THR A 241 3.98 5.53 20.58
CA THR A 241 3.76 4.61 19.44
C THR A 241 3.96 5.32 18.11
N SER A 242 3.43 6.54 17.96
CA SER A 242 3.58 7.32 16.72
C SER A 242 5.03 7.68 16.42
N ARG A 243 5.86 7.94 17.45
CA ARG A 243 7.30 8.18 17.28
C ARG A 243 8.03 6.93 16.79
N ALA A 244 7.77 5.76 17.39
CA ALA A 244 8.37 4.50 16.95
C ALA A 244 8.04 4.18 15.48
N ILE A 245 6.78 4.39 15.09
CA ILE A 245 6.35 4.22 13.70
C ILE A 245 7.02 5.27 12.78
N ALA A 246 7.12 6.53 13.19
CA ALA A 246 7.79 7.57 12.41
C ALA A 246 9.28 7.29 12.20
N ASP A 247 9.96 6.74 13.21
CA ASP A 247 11.36 6.30 13.10
C ASP A 247 11.50 5.17 12.08
N PHE A 248 10.58 4.21 12.10
CA PHE A 248 10.54 3.13 11.12
C PHE A 248 10.28 3.63 9.69
N ILE A 249 9.37 4.58 9.50
CA ILE A 249 9.12 5.19 8.18
C ILE A 249 10.38 5.87 7.66
N ARG A 250 11.01 6.71 8.50
CA ARG A 250 12.21 7.46 8.10
C ARG A 250 13.37 6.55 7.70
N ASP A 251 13.56 5.44 8.41
CA ASP A 251 14.60 4.47 8.08
C ASP A 251 14.26 3.64 6.82
N SER A 252 13.00 3.24 6.64
CA SER A 252 12.58 2.42 5.50
C SER A 252 12.46 3.21 4.19
N GLU A 253 11.96 4.44 4.23
CA GLU A 253 11.81 5.27 3.03
C GLU A 253 13.17 5.58 2.38
N GLY A 254 14.18 5.94 3.18
CA GLY A 254 15.51 6.26 2.68
C GLY A 254 16.13 5.09 1.92
N LYS A 255 16.09 3.90 2.53
CA LYS A 255 16.61 2.65 1.92
C LYS A 255 15.81 2.24 0.70
N TRP A 256 14.48 2.35 0.75
CA TRP A 256 13.65 2.08 -0.42
C TRP A 256 13.99 2.99 -1.60
N ARG A 257 14.13 4.31 -1.37
CA ARG A 257 14.47 5.28 -2.44
C ARG A 257 15.81 4.98 -3.10
N GLU A 258 16.80 4.49 -2.34
CA GLU A 258 18.12 4.09 -2.82
C GLU A 258 18.05 3.02 -3.91
N TYR A 259 17.19 2.01 -3.73
CA TYR A 259 17.05 0.91 -4.70
C TYR A 259 15.93 1.14 -5.74
N TYR A 260 14.83 1.78 -5.34
CA TYR A 260 13.65 1.93 -6.18
C TYR A 260 13.89 2.88 -7.34
N THR A 261 14.48 4.05 -7.08
CA THR A 261 14.66 5.08 -8.11
C THR A 261 15.54 4.59 -9.25
N PRO A 262 16.73 3.99 -9.00
CA PRO A 262 17.55 3.44 -10.08
C PRO A 262 16.86 2.30 -10.84
N ALA A 263 16.23 1.36 -10.12
CA ALA A 263 15.59 0.20 -10.75
C ALA A 263 14.42 0.60 -11.67
N VAL A 264 13.57 1.54 -11.23
CA VAL A 264 12.46 2.03 -12.05
C VAL A 264 12.95 2.84 -13.24
N ASN A 265 14.01 3.65 -13.07
CA ASN A 265 14.61 4.36 -14.20
C ASN A 265 15.21 3.40 -15.24
N GLU A 266 15.87 2.33 -14.80
CA GLU A 266 16.37 1.28 -15.70
C GLU A 266 15.20 0.56 -16.40
N LEU A 267 14.13 0.22 -15.69
CA LEU A 267 12.93 -0.38 -16.27
C LEU A 267 12.31 0.52 -17.36
N ILE A 268 12.19 1.82 -17.09
CA ILE A 268 11.66 2.79 -18.06
C ILE A 268 12.58 2.90 -19.29
N ALA A 269 13.90 2.95 -19.08
CA ALA A 269 14.86 3.03 -20.17
C ALA A 269 14.83 1.75 -21.05
N ASP A 270 14.78 0.57 -20.43
CA ASP A 270 14.66 -0.71 -21.14
C ASP A 270 13.35 -0.80 -21.93
N SER A 271 12.23 -0.38 -21.33
CA SER A 271 10.93 -0.34 -22.01
C SER A 271 10.93 0.56 -23.25
N LYS A 272 11.55 1.75 -23.17
CA LYS A 272 11.71 2.64 -24.34
C LYS A 272 12.56 2.01 -25.43
N ALA A 273 13.71 1.44 -25.07
CA ALA A 273 14.60 0.78 -26.02
C ALA A 273 13.90 -0.40 -26.74
N GLN A 274 13.07 -1.17 -26.02
CA GLN A 274 12.27 -2.24 -26.63
C GLN A 274 11.21 -1.72 -27.58
N GLN A 275 10.52 -0.62 -27.24
CA GLN A 275 9.54 0.01 -28.13
C GLN A 275 10.19 0.51 -29.41
N GLU A 276 11.34 1.17 -29.31
CA GLU A 276 12.13 1.65 -30.45
C GLU A 276 12.63 0.49 -31.31
N ALA A 277 13.14 -0.59 -30.70
CA ALA A 277 13.58 -1.78 -31.42
C ALA A 277 12.42 -2.46 -32.18
N ARG A 278 11.24 -2.55 -31.56
CA ARG A 278 10.03 -3.09 -32.20
C ARG A 278 9.58 -2.21 -33.37
N ALA A 279 9.53 -0.89 -33.19
CA ALA A 279 9.16 0.06 -34.25
C ALA A 279 10.14 0.00 -35.44
N ASN A 280 11.44 -0.12 -35.16
CA ASN A 280 12.46 -0.26 -36.19
C ASN A 280 12.34 -1.61 -36.91
N ALA A 281 12.11 -2.72 -36.20
CA ALA A 281 11.92 -4.04 -36.82
C ALA A 281 10.68 -4.10 -37.73
N THR A 282 9.60 -3.40 -37.39
CA THR A 282 8.41 -3.27 -38.26
C THR A 282 8.70 -2.44 -39.51
N ASN A 283 9.57 -1.42 -39.43
CA ASN A 283 9.99 -0.61 -40.58
C ASN A 283 10.95 -1.36 -41.51
N THR A 284 11.83 -2.23 -40.99
CA THR A 284 12.74 -3.04 -41.83
C THR A 284 12.04 -4.20 -42.55
N GLN A 285 10.85 -4.61 -42.09
CA GLN A 285 10.02 -5.64 -42.73
C GLN A 285 9.08 -5.12 -43.82
N ASN A 286 9.00 -3.79 -44.03
CA ASN A 286 8.29 -3.15 -45.16
C ASN A 286 9.25 -2.35 -46.07
N PRO A 287 10.22 -2.98 -46.77
CA PRO A 287 11.03 -2.26 -47.77
C PRO A 287 10.31 -2.01 -49.10
N GLU A 288 9.12 -2.58 -49.35
CA GLU A 288 8.39 -2.42 -50.61
C GLU A 288 7.28 -1.36 -50.53
N ASN A 289 7.68 -0.09 -50.65
CA ASN A 289 6.88 0.98 -51.26
C ASN A 289 7.75 2.24 -51.43
N LYS A 290 8.77 2.12 -52.27
CA LYS A 290 9.40 3.26 -52.97
C LYS A 290 9.82 2.82 -54.36
#